data_AF-A0A951B873-F1
#
_entry.id   AF-A0A951B873-F1
#
_cell.length_a   1.000
_cell.length_b   1.000
_cell.length_c   1.000
_cell.angle_alpha   90.00
_cell.angle_beta   90.00
_cell.angle_gamma   90.00
#
_symmetry.space_group_name_H-M   'P 1'
#
loop_
_entity.id
_entity.type
_entity.pdbx_description
1 polymer ?
#
loop_
_entity_poly.entity_id
_entity_poly.type
_entity_poly.pdbx_seq_one_letter_code
_entity_poly.pdbx_strand_id
1 'polypeptide(L)'
;MNLRQRQRSSGMTLWEHLLGDKDTTLSFAPTLIQVAKSGDMAYDVGTVEMKKGGQVASGKYVVVWRKQAGKWKAVADIFNTDK
;
A
#
# COMPACT_ATOMS: atom_id res chain seq x y z
N MET A 1 -10.07 6.33 -2.85
CA MET A 1 -8.79 6.65 -3.53
C MET A 1 -7.99 5.35 -3.66
N ASN A 2 -7.57 4.95 -4.86
CA ASN A 2 -6.99 3.62 -5.16
C ASN A 2 -5.46 3.59 -4.94
N LEU A 3 -4.89 2.50 -4.41
CA LEU A 3 -3.44 2.32 -4.23
C LEU A 3 -2.63 2.45 -5.53
N ARG A 4 -3.22 2.15 -6.70
CA ARG A 4 -2.59 2.41 -8.02
C ARG A 4 -2.16 3.87 -8.21
N GLN A 5 -2.93 4.81 -7.67
CA GLN A 5 -2.62 6.24 -7.78
C GLN A 5 -1.59 6.71 -6.73
N ARG A 6 -1.32 5.90 -5.70
CA ARG A 6 -0.53 6.27 -4.52
C ARG A 6 0.97 5.92 -4.62
N GLN A 7 1.35 5.03 -5.54
CA GLN A 7 2.69 4.38 -5.57
C GLN A 7 3.64 4.82 -6.70
N ARG A 8 3.39 5.95 -7.39
CA ARG A 8 4.21 6.39 -8.55
C ARG A 8 5.67 6.81 -8.25
N SER A 9 6.28 6.45 -7.12
CA SER A 9 7.63 6.96 -6.78
C SER A 9 8.48 6.14 -5.78
N SER A 10 8.30 4.83 -5.64
CA SER A 10 9.17 4.02 -4.76
C SER A 10 9.39 2.63 -5.34
N GLY A 11 10.66 2.23 -5.46
CA GLY A 11 11.13 1.03 -6.14
C GLY A 11 10.76 -0.29 -5.46
N MET A 12 9.48 -0.64 -5.46
CA MET A 12 9.00 -1.97 -5.11
C MET A 12 8.36 -2.62 -6.32
N THR A 13 9.19 -3.32 -7.08
CA THR A 13 8.87 -4.09 -8.29
C THR A 13 7.66 -5.01 -8.10
N LEU A 14 7.47 -5.53 -6.89
CA LEU A 14 6.37 -6.43 -6.54
C LEU A 14 5.01 -5.73 -6.56
N TRP A 15 4.87 -4.53 -5.99
CA TRP A 15 3.59 -3.81 -6.02
C TRP A 15 3.26 -3.27 -7.39
N GLU A 16 4.25 -2.77 -8.12
CA GLU A 16 4.04 -2.35 -9.52
C GLU A 16 3.52 -3.52 -10.36
N HIS A 17 4.08 -4.70 -10.16
CA HIS A 17 3.61 -5.92 -10.82
C HIS A 17 2.19 -6.30 -10.39
N LEU A 18 1.90 -6.36 -9.09
CA LEU A 18 0.58 -6.73 -8.57
C LEU A 18 -0.52 -5.72 -8.92
N LEU A 19 -0.20 -4.43 -8.95
CA LEU A 19 -1.14 -3.37 -9.28
C LEU A 19 -1.35 -3.23 -10.80
N GLY A 20 -0.35 -3.62 -11.60
CA GLY A 20 -0.41 -3.64 -13.06
C GLY A 20 -1.04 -4.90 -13.63
N ASP A 21 -1.08 -5.98 -12.86
CA ASP A 21 -1.75 -7.24 -13.23
C ASP A 21 -3.28 -7.05 -13.25
N LYS A 22 -3.88 -7.37 -14.39
CA LYS A 22 -5.31 -7.18 -14.65
C LYS A 22 -6.16 -8.22 -13.91
N ASP A 23 -5.57 -9.37 -13.62
CA ASP A 23 -6.21 -10.50 -12.94
C ASP A 23 -5.99 -10.46 -11.44
N THR A 24 -5.25 -9.45 -10.95
CA THR A 24 -5.00 -9.20 -9.53
C THR A 24 -5.85 -8.03 -9.03
N THR A 25 -6.65 -8.30 -8.00
CA THR A 25 -7.37 -7.27 -7.23
C THR A 25 -6.84 -7.21 -5.81
N LEU A 26 -6.54 -6.01 -5.33
CA LEU A 26 -6.11 -5.76 -3.97
C LEU A 26 -7.16 -4.90 -3.25
N SER A 27 -7.64 -5.36 -2.10
CA SER A 27 -8.52 -4.63 -1.20
C SER A 27 -7.78 -4.33 0.09
N PHE A 28 -7.70 -3.07 0.48
CA PHE A 28 -6.98 -2.63 1.68
C PHE A 28 -7.95 -2.07 2.70
N ALA A 29 -7.83 -2.51 3.95
CA ALA A 29 -8.57 -1.98 5.09
C ALA A 29 -7.59 -1.44 6.14
N PRO A 30 -7.28 -0.13 6.13
CA PRO A 30 -6.47 0.50 7.16
C PRO A 30 -7.15 0.37 8.53
N THR A 31 -6.40 -0.04 9.54
CA THR A 31 -6.85 -0.10 10.94
C THR A 31 -6.28 1.04 11.77
N LEU A 32 -5.16 1.62 11.34
CA LEU A 32 -4.56 2.80 11.95
C LEU A 32 -3.92 3.66 10.87
N ILE A 33 -4.11 4.97 11.00
CA ILE A 33 -3.42 6.00 10.22
C ILE A 33 -2.86 7.00 11.22
N GLN A 34 -1.56 7.26 11.15
CA GLN A 34 -0.92 8.31 11.96
C GLN A 34 -0.16 9.27 11.06
N VAL A 35 -0.37 10.57 11.31
CA VAL A 35 0.39 11.66 10.69
C VAL A 35 1.32 12.23 11.74
N ALA A 36 2.59 12.40 11.39
CA ALA A 36 3.58 13.03 12.27
C ALA A 36 3.17 14.48 12.57
N LYS A 37 3.52 14.99 13.76
CA LYS A 37 3.22 16.38 14.17
C LYS A 37 3.80 17.42 13.21
N SER A 38 4.93 17.12 12.57
CA SER A 38 5.57 17.93 11.52
C SER A 38 4.71 18.06 10.25
N GLY A 39 3.76 17.15 10.02
CA GLY A 39 2.88 17.13 8.85
C GLY A 39 3.55 16.70 7.54
N ASP A 40 4.81 16.25 7.58
CA ASP A 40 5.61 15.84 6.43
C ASP A 40 5.72 14.32 6.24
N MET A 41 5.34 13.55 7.26
CA MET A 41 5.33 12.08 7.24
C MET A 41 4.03 11.52 7.80
N ALA A 42 3.67 10.34 7.32
CA ALA A 42 2.57 9.54 7.86
C ALA A 42 2.89 8.05 7.70
N TYR A 43 2.20 7.20 8.45
CA TYR A 43 2.13 5.78 8.16
C TYR A 43 0.71 5.27 8.34
N ASP A 44 0.34 4.27 7.55
CA ASP A 44 -0.86 3.48 7.76
C ASP A 44 -0.52 2.00 7.84
N VAL A 45 -1.28 1.30 8.67
CA VAL A 45 -1.22 -0.16 8.81
C VAL A 45 -2.63 -0.71 8.66
N GLY A 46 -2.72 -1.96 8.23
CA GLY A 46 -4.01 -2.62 8.11
C GLY A 46 -3.94 -4.01 7.53
N THR A 47 -5.08 -4.48 7.06
CA THR A 47 -5.20 -5.76 6.35
C THR A 47 -5.29 -5.54 4.85
N VAL A 48 -4.82 -6.53 4.10
CA VAL A 48 -4.96 -6.59 2.65
C VAL A 48 -5.56 -7.94 2.25
N GLU A 49 -6.52 -7.91 1.34
CA GLU A 49 -6.98 -9.09 0.61
C GLU A 49 -6.51 -8.99 -0.84
N MET A 50 -5.80 -10.02 -1.30
CA MET A 50 -5.40 -10.20 -2.68
C MET A 50 -6.23 -11.30 -3.33
N LYS A 51 -6.87 -10.97 -4.45
CA LYS A 51 -7.56 -11.94 -5.32
C LYS A 51 -6.79 -12.06 -6.62
N LYS A 52 -6.35 -13.27 -6.99
CA LYS A 52 -5.65 -13.54 -8.24
C LYS A 52 -6.07 -14.90 -8.80
N GLY A 53 -6.59 -14.92 -10.04
CA GLY A 53 -6.97 -16.16 -10.71
C GLY A 53 -7.93 -17.05 -9.90
N GLY A 54 -8.89 -16.44 -9.19
CA GLY A 54 -9.85 -17.16 -8.34
C GLY A 54 -9.33 -17.54 -6.94
N GLN A 55 -8.03 -17.38 -6.67
CA GLN A 55 -7.46 -17.58 -5.34
C GLN A 55 -7.56 -16.31 -4.51
N VAL A 56 -7.79 -16.45 -3.21
CA VAL A 56 -7.82 -15.36 -2.24
C VAL A 56 -6.72 -15.57 -1.19
N ALA A 57 -5.92 -14.53 -0.96
CA ALA A 57 -4.91 -14.48 0.09
C ALA A 57 -5.13 -13.24 0.97
N SER A 58 -5.10 -13.43 2.28
CA SER A 58 -5.18 -12.35 3.26
C SER A 58 -3.82 -12.08 3.86
N GLY A 59 -3.62 -10.85 4.31
CA GLY A 59 -2.35 -10.41 4.87
C GLY A 59 -2.44 -9.12 5.66
N LYS A 60 -1.27 -8.66 6.10
CA LYS A 60 -1.07 -7.37 6.78
C LYS A 60 -0.13 -6.50 5.97
N TYR A 61 -0.27 -5.18 6.10
CA TYR A 61 0.64 -4.23 5.47
C TYR A 61 1.00 -3.08 6.41
N VAL A 62 2.12 -2.43 6.07
CA VAL A 62 2.50 -1.09 6.54
C VAL A 62 2.90 -0.29 5.31
N VAL A 63 2.43 0.95 5.17
CA VAL A 63 2.96 1.91 4.20
C VAL A 63 3.39 3.18 4.93
N VAL A 64 4.62 3.63 4.64
CA VAL A 64 5.16 4.90 5.11
C VAL A 64 5.08 5.92 3.98
N TRP A 65 4.60 7.11 4.32
CA TRP A 65 4.37 8.21 3.39
C TRP A 65 5.25 9.39 3.76
N ARG A 66 5.71 10.09 2.72
CA ARG A 66 6.33 11.41 2.85
C ARG A 66 5.63 12.41 1.95
N LYS A 67 5.39 13.61 2.48
CA LYS A 67 4.84 14.73 1.71
C LYS A 67 5.97 15.39 0.93
N GLN A 68 5.93 15.32 -0.39
CA GLN A 68 6.89 15.93 -1.30
C GLN A 68 6.17 16.93 -2.21
N ALA A 69 6.62 18.20 -2.21
CA ALA A 69 5.98 19.28 -2.99
C ALA A 69 4.45 19.32 -2.81
N GLY A 70 3.99 19.20 -1.56
CA GLY A 70 2.57 19.21 -1.20
C GLY A 70 1.80 17.91 -1.44
N LYS A 71 2.41 16.89 -2.08
CA LYS A 71 1.77 15.62 -2.42
C LYS A 71 2.32 14.48 -1.57
N TRP A 72 1.43 13.64 -1.05
CA TRP A 72 1.84 12.41 -0.37
C TRP A 72 2.35 11.37 -1.38
N LYS A 73 3.48 10.76 -1.05
CA LYS A 73 4.07 9.66 -1.80
C LYS A 73 4.47 8.56 -0.83
N ALA A 74 4.19 7.31 -1.19
CA ALA A 74 4.77 6.18 -0.49
C ALA A 74 6.30 6.25 -0.66
N VAL A 75 7.03 5.90 0.40
CA VAL A 75 8.49 5.88 0.42
C VAL A 75 9.06 4.56 0.93
N ALA A 76 8.26 3.81 1.69
CA ALA A 76 8.57 2.45 2.12
C ALA A 76 7.26 1.71 2.39
N ASP A 77 7.28 0.40 2.25
CA ASP A 77 6.18 -0.47 2.62
C ASP A 77 6.70 -1.89 2.88
N ILE A 78 5.87 -2.67 3.57
CA ILE A 78 6.03 -4.10 3.72
C ILE A 78 4.65 -4.72 3.77
N PHE A 79 4.54 -5.95 3.29
CA PHE A 79 3.39 -6.79 3.56
C PHE A 79 3.82 -8.22 3.85
N ASN A 80 2.94 -8.96 4.53
CA ASN A 80 3.06 -10.39 4.68
C ASN A 80 1.70 -11.04 4.41
N THR A 81 1.74 -12.31 4.03
CA THR A 81 0.56 -13.16 4.00
C THR A 81 0.30 -13.72 5.39
N ASP A 82 -0.96 -13.98 5.72
CA ASP A 82 -1.33 -14.69 6.95
C ASP A 82 -0.93 -16.20 6.91
N LYS A 83 -0.27 -16.65 5.84
CA LYS A 83 0.22 -18.01 5.61
C LYS A 83 1.73 -18.01 5.42
#